data_AF-A0A7J3BPZ5-F1
#
_entry.id   AF-A0A7J3BPZ5-F1
#
_cell.length_a   1.000
_cell.length_b   1.000
_cell.length_c   1.000
_cell.angle_alpha   90.00
_cell.angle_beta   90.00
_cell.angle_gamma   90.00
#
_symmetry.space_group_name_H-M   'P 1'
#
loop_
_entity.id
_entity.type
_entity.pdbx_description
1 polymer ?
#
loop_
_entity_poly.entity_id
_entity_poly.type
_entity_poly.pdbx_seq_one_letter_code
_entity_poly.pdbx_strand_id
1 'polypeptide(L)'
;MIVTTSRYASKKTRSAAIEFAKKQKSFYVARGKKTIAQLVEFAWRKGEEKIAIVRERKGTAAVVDEIEIDQWGKWKWGKSYEIPCNTYG
;
A
#
# COMPACT_ATOMS: atom_id res chain seq x y z
N MET A 1 -8.16 -4.77 4.04
CA MET A 1 -7.16 -4.48 2.99
C MET A 1 -5.80 -4.37 3.67
N ILE A 2 -4.70 -4.73 3.00
CA ILE A 2 -3.36 -4.39 3.49
C ILE A 2 -2.82 -3.13 2.83
N VAL A 3 -2.11 -2.31 3.58
CA VAL A 3 -1.44 -1.11 3.07
C VAL A 3 0.05 -1.30 3.19
N THR A 4 0.80 -1.03 2.15
CA THR A 4 2.26 -1.08 2.15
C THR A 4 2.84 0.11 1.39
N THR A 5 4.16 0.22 1.36
CA THR A 5 4.85 1.27 0.62
C THR A 5 5.58 0.73 -0.61
N SER A 6 6.05 1.62 -1.49
CA SER A 6 7.07 1.28 -2.48
C SER A 6 8.37 0.86 -1.81
N ARG A 7 9.23 0.15 -2.56
CA ARG A 7 10.58 -0.16 -2.06
C ARG A 7 11.32 1.14 -1.76
N TYR A 8 12.07 1.14 -0.66
CA TYR A 8 12.88 2.28 -0.20
C TYR A 8 12.12 3.59 0.02
N ALA A 9 10.82 3.53 0.31
CA ALA A 9 10.04 4.73 0.63
C ALA A 9 10.64 5.52 1.80
N SER A 10 10.63 6.84 1.70
CA SER A 10 11.05 7.77 2.74
C SER A 10 10.20 7.64 4.01
N LYS A 11 10.69 8.26 5.09
CA LYS A 11 9.96 8.34 6.35
C LYS A 11 8.59 9.02 6.18
N LYS A 12 8.51 10.07 5.35
CA LYS A 12 7.26 10.81 5.09
C LYS A 12 6.20 9.90 4.45
N THR A 13 6.58 9.13 3.43
CA THR A 13 5.66 8.21 2.74
C THR A 13 5.24 7.05 3.61
N ARG A 14 6.13 6.55 4.48
CA ARG A 14 5.75 5.55 5.50
C ARG A 14 4.73 6.11 6.48
N SER A 15 4.92 7.32 6.99
CA SER A 15 3.94 7.98 7.87
C SER A 15 2.60 8.15 7.17
N ALA A 16 2.60 8.65 5.92
CA ALA A 16 1.38 8.79 5.11
C ALA A 16 0.68 7.43 4.88
N ALA A 17 1.43 6.37 4.62
CA ALA A 17 0.88 5.02 4.46
C ALA A 17 0.26 4.48 5.77
N ILE A 18 0.88 4.76 6.92
CA ILE A 18 0.35 4.37 8.23
C ILE A 18 -0.94 5.14 8.54
N GLU A 19 -0.97 6.44 8.28
CA GLU A 19 -2.17 7.25 8.45
C GLU A 19 -3.29 6.80 7.51
N PHE A 20 -2.96 6.51 6.25
CA PHE A 20 -3.89 5.98 5.27
C PHE A 20 -4.47 4.64 5.74
N ALA A 21 -3.63 3.73 6.24
CA ALA A 21 -4.08 2.47 6.81
C ALA A 21 -5.06 2.68 7.97
N LYS A 22 -4.77 3.59 8.89
CA LYS A 22 -5.68 3.95 10.00
C LYS A 22 -7.02 4.48 9.50
N LYS A 23 -7.02 5.41 8.53
CA LYS A 23 -8.25 5.97 7.94
C LYS A 23 -9.10 4.89 7.26
N GLN A 24 -8.46 3.94 6.60
CA GLN A 24 -9.11 2.81 5.94
C GLN A 24 -9.40 1.63 6.87
N LYS A 25 -9.24 1.78 8.19
CA LYS A 25 -9.39 0.70 9.20
C LYS A 25 -8.67 -0.59 8.79
N SER A 26 -7.49 -0.42 8.18
CA SER A 26 -6.70 -1.44 7.52
C SER A 26 -5.31 -1.56 8.15
N PHE A 27 -4.58 -2.62 7.81
CA PHE A 27 -3.28 -2.90 8.42
C PHE A 27 -2.11 -2.42 7.56
N TYR A 28 -1.17 -1.70 8.19
CA TYR A 28 0.09 -1.37 7.55
C TYR A 28 1.08 -2.55 7.62
N VAL A 29 1.64 -2.92 6.48
CA VAL A 29 2.65 -3.96 6.33
C VAL A 29 3.93 -3.36 5.79
N ALA A 30 5.03 -3.55 6.51
CA ALA A 30 6.35 -3.10 6.06
C ALA A 30 6.76 -3.81 4.76
N ARG A 31 7.09 -3.01 3.73
CA ARG A 31 7.46 -3.50 2.40
C ARG A 31 8.71 -4.37 2.43
N GLY A 32 9.79 -3.87 3.03
CA GLY A 32 11.09 -4.55 3.07
C GLY A 32 11.55 -5.00 1.68
N LYS A 33 12.02 -6.25 1.57
CA LYS A 33 12.42 -6.87 0.30
C LYS A 33 11.29 -7.63 -0.42
N LYS A 34 10.05 -7.58 0.10
CA LYS A 34 8.94 -8.40 -0.43
C LYS A 34 8.65 -8.04 -1.90
N THR A 35 8.52 -9.06 -2.73
CA THR A 35 8.01 -8.94 -4.10
C THR A 35 6.51 -8.66 -4.07
N ILE A 36 5.94 -8.24 -5.21
CA ILE A 36 4.47 -8.08 -5.32
C ILE A 36 3.78 -9.43 -5.09
N ALA A 37 4.29 -10.51 -5.70
CA ALA A 37 3.76 -11.86 -5.49
C ALA A 37 3.73 -12.26 -4.02
N GLN A 38 4.79 -11.99 -3.25
CA GLN A 38 4.82 -12.27 -1.82
C GLN A 38 3.82 -11.44 -1.00
N LEU A 39 3.53 -10.20 -1.43
CA LEU A 39 2.51 -9.38 -0.79
C LEU A 39 1.10 -9.89 -1.10
N VAL A 40 0.87 -10.31 -2.35
CA VAL A 40 -0.39 -10.93 -2.78
C VAL A 40 -0.64 -12.21 -2.02
N GLU A 41 0.34 -13.10 -1.93
CA GLU A 41 0.23 -14.33 -1.17
C GLU A 41 -0.05 -14.06 0.32
N PHE A 42 0.63 -13.06 0.90
CA PHE A 42 0.37 -12.67 2.29
C PHE A 42 -1.04 -12.13 2.49
N ALA A 43 -1.51 -11.23 1.62
CA ALA A 43 -2.86 -10.67 1.68
C ALA A 43 -3.92 -11.77 1.50
N TRP A 44 -3.76 -12.63 0.49
CA TRP A 44 -4.66 -13.74 0.23
C TRP A 44 -4.76 -14.71 1.42
N ARG A 45 -3.64 -15.11 2.02
CA ARG A 45 -3.63 -15.93 3.24
C ARG A 45 -4.28 -15.27 4.45
N LYS A 46 -4.41 -13.94 4.45
CA LYS A 46 -5.11 -13.17 5.48
C LYS A 46 -6.59 -12.93 5.16
N GLY A 47 -7.08 -13.44 4.02
CA GLY A 47 -8.45 -13.20 3.56
C GLY A 47 -8.65 -11.78 3.02
N GLU A 48 -7.57 -11.13 2.58
CA GLU A 48 -7.61 -9.76 2.10
C GLU A 48 -7.66 -9.70 0.57
N GLU A 49 -8.67 -9.02 0.06
CA GLU A 49 -8.94 -8.91 -1.39
C GLU A 49 -8.21 -7.73 -2.05
N LYS A 50 -7.60 -6.85 -1.24
CA LYS A 50 -6.97 -5.62 -1.72
C LYS A 50 -5.65 -5.33 -1.04
N ILE A 51 -4.70 -4.81 -1.83
CA ILE A 51 -3.44 -4.23 -1.37
C ILE A 51 -3.37 -2.78 -1.87
N ALA A 52 -3.08 -1.84 -0.98
CA ALA A 52 -2.75 -0.47 -1.33
C ALA A 52 -1.23 -0.27 -1.25
N ILE A 53 -0.59 0.11 -2.35
CA ILE A 53 0.83 0.42 -2.40
C ILE A 53 1.00 1.93 -2.44
N VAL A 54 1.49 2.50 -1.36
CA VAL A 54 1.77 3.93 -1.25
C VAL A 54 3.19 4.21 -1.73
N ARG A 55 3.31 4.91 -2.85
CA ARG A 55 4.60 5.31 -3.42
C ARG A 55 4.78 6.82 -3.40
N GLU A 56 6.04 7.21 -3.46
CA GLU A 56 6.40 8.62 -3.63
C GLU A 56 6.07 9.10 -5.03
N ARG A 57 5.55 10.33 -5.10
CA ARG A 57 5.58 11.16 -6.29
C ARG A 57 6.39 12.39 -5.95
N LYS A 58 7.24 12.86 -6.89
CA LYS A 58 8.03 14.08 -6.70
C LYS A 58 7.10 15.23 -6.30
N GLY A 59 7.30 15.81 -5.11
CA GLY A 59 6.45 16.87 -4.55
C GLY A 59 5.91 16.56 -3.15
N THR A 60 4.66 16.92 -2.90
CA THR A 60 3.94 16.84 -1.59
C THR A 60 2.86 15.75 -1.52
N ALA A 61 2.60 15.03 -2.61
CA ALA A 61 1.58 13.98 -2.68
C ALA A 61 2.21 12.58 -2.77
N ALA A 62 1.60 11.60 -2.10
CA ALA A 62 1.90 10.19 -2.31
C ALA A 62 0.84 9.58 -3.23
N VAL A 63 1.21 8.59 -4.03
CA VAL A 63 0.26 7.87 -4.89
C VAL A 63 -0.03 6.53 -4.25
N VAL A 64 -1.30 6.18 -4.19
CA VAL A 64 -1.78 4.85 -3.81
C VAL A 64 -2.07 4.10 -5.09
N ASP A 65 -1.35 3.02 -5.35
CA ASP A 65 -1.68 2.04 -6.39
C ASP A 65 -2.36 0.84 -5.73
N GLU A 66 -3.59 0.54 -6.12
CA GLU A 66 -4.33 -0.62 -5.62
C GLU A 66 -3.99 -1.88 -6.41
N ILE A 67 -3.96 -3.01 -5.73
CA ILE A 67 -3.96 -4.35 -6.32
C ILE A 67 -5.19 -5.07 -5.81
N GLU A 68 -5.97 -5.60 -6.74
CA GLU A 68 -7.11 -6.46 -6.45
C GLU A 68 -6.67 -7.92 -6.55
N ILE A 69 -7.09 -8.73 -5.59
CA ILE A 69 -6.79 -10.15 -5.49
C ILE A 69 -8.12 -10.90 -5.56
N ASP A 70 -8.19 -11.91 -6.43
CA ASP A 70 -9.36 -12.78 -6.53
C ASP A 70 -9.33 -13.95 -5.53
N GLN A 71 -10.42 -14.69 -5.45
CA GLN A 71 -10.55 -15.87 -4.59
C GLN A 71 -9.53 -16.99 -4.89
N TRP A 72 -8.92 -16.98 -6.08
CA TRP A 72 -7.90 -17.94 -6.52
C TRP A 72 -6.47 -17.44 -6.31
N GLY A 73 -6.29 -16.27 -5.69
CA GLY A 73 -4.97 -15.66 -5.47
C GLY A 73 -4.36 -15.03 -6.73
N LYS A 74 -5.10 -14.94 -7.85
CA LYS A 74 -4.68 -14.13 -9.00
C LYS A 74 -4.90 -12.66 -8.68
N TRP A 75 -4.07 -11.80 -9.27
CA TRP A 75 -4.10 -10.38 -8.97
C TRP A 75 -3.97 -9.53 -10.21
N LYS A 76 -4.48 -8.30 -10.13
CA LYS A 76 -4.34 -7.27 -11.16
C LYS A 76 -4.13 -5.91 -10.50
N TRP A 77 -3.49 -5.00 -11.24
CA TRP A 77 -3.47 -3.60 -10.85
C TRP A 77 -4.88 -3.01 -10.96
N GLY A 78 -5.31 -2.35 -9.89
CA GLY A 78 -6.57 -1.64 -9.78
C GLY A 78 -6.37 -0.15 -10.06
N LYS A 79 -7.06 0.67 -9.27
CA LYS A 79 -7.01 2.13 -9.41
C LYS A 79 -5.74 2.71 -8.79
N SER A 80 -5.30 3.82 -9.35
CA SER A 80 -4.28 4.67 -8.75
C SER A 80 -4.87 6.04 -8.43
N TYR A 81 -4.61 6.56 -7.24
CA TYR A 81 -5.03 7.90 -6.84
C TYR A 81 -4.04 8.55 -5.89
N GLU A 82 -4.14 9.86 -5.76
CA GLU A 82 -3.25 10.67 -4.94
C GLU A 82 -3.81 10.84 -3.53
N ILE A 83 -2.92 10.73 -2.54
CA ILE A 83 -3.20 11.08 -1.17
C ILE A 83 -2.23 12.18 -0.72
N PRO A 84 -2.67 13.11 0.14
CA PRO A 84 -1.76 14.10 0.70
C PRO A 84 -0.69 13.38 1.53
N CYS A 85 0.59 13.66 1.23
CA CYS A 85 1.66 13.26 2.12
C CYS A 85 1.76 14.35 3.19
N ASN A 86 0.92 14.25 4.23
CA ASN A 86 0.88 15.24 5.29
C ASN A 86 2.29 15.45 5.87
N THR A 87 2.84 16.63 5.58
CA THR A 87 4.06 17.18 6.21
C THR A 87 3.67 17.72 7.58
N TYR A 88 3.33 16.85 8.52
CA TYR A 88 3.41 17.21 9.94
C TYR A 88 4.68 16.56 10.47
N GLY A 89 5.78 17.29 10.26
CA GLY A 89 6.98 17.17 11.07
C GLY A 89 6.80 17.95 12.36
#